data_AF-A0A848IYD9-F1
#
_entry.id   AF-A0A848IYD9-F1
#
_cell.length_a   1.000
_cell.length_b   1.000
_cell.length_c   1.000
_cell.angle_alpha   90.00
_cell.angle_beta   90.00
_cell.angle_gamma   90.00
#
_symmetry.space_group_name_H-M   'P 1'
#
loop_
_entity.id
_entity.type
_entity.pdbx_description
1 polymer ?
#
loop_
_entity_poly.entity_id
_entity_poly.type
_entity_poly.pdbx_seq_one_letter_code
_entity_poly.pdbx_strand_id
1 'polypeptide(L)'
;MKSYLPDGAKTEMKYGFGEDRQGRKMFETITIDPNGIRTAQYTDIRERVTAVKNVTSEGSVWTSFEYNAMNEKIASMDDRENKTLYEYDWFGRRISRDHPDAGLTTFSYDIASNLRETVTANLRESGGAVTYEYDYNRLEKIIYPENPENNVTYTFGEAGADNNRAGRVVLQEDASGAQEFFYGPLGEVIKNIRTVIIPGHTEQTYVTEWEYDTWNRLMSMTYPDGEKVEYTYNAGGLLRSMKGKKQGYKFNYVEQLGYDKFGQRVFLEYGYGTKTTYSYEEDRRRLKNMNAKTSQGRDMMDNVYEYDKVNNILSLTNRAAVPSNDLMGGSSTYSYEYDDLYRLVSAEGNYTGSNEKHRYNLEMEYNTVGGILRKNQTHERSGGEGNNWVTQKRTSYDMTYEYGKEQPNAPVHIGDKSYQYDLNGNLTGWTHDVSGQRRNIVWDEENRIRSIMDNGAIHHYVYDASGTRVLKGKSQGQAVYKDGSHRSGSGNMEDRT
;
A
#
# COMPACT_ATOMS: atom_id res chain seq x y z
N MET A 1 9.05 7.40 -34.26
CA MET A 1 10.20 6.75 -33.61
C MET A 1 9.82 5.30 -33.28
N LYS A 2 10.74 4.35 -33.34
CA LYS A 2 10.53 2.96 -32.90
C LYS A 2 11.59 2.61 -31.86
N SER A 3 11.17 1.96 -30.78
CA SER A 3 12.01 1.43 -29.72
C SER A 3 11.79 -0.08 -29.65
N TYR A 4 12.86 -0.83 -29.37
CA TYR A 4 12.83 -2.28 -29.22
C TYR A 4 13.45 -2.66 -27.89
N LEU A 5 12.76 -3.53 -27.16
CA LEU A 5 13.31 -4.18 -25.98
C LEU A 5 14.15 -5.41 -26.39
N PRO A 6 14.99 -5.96 -25.49
CA PRO A 6 15.87 -7.08 -25.82
C PRO A 6 15.16 -8.34 -26.36
N ASP A 7 13.90 -8.57 -26.00
CA ASP A 7 13.05 -9.66 -26.52
C ASP A 7 12.38 -9.33 -27.88
N GLY A 8 12.72 -8.20 -28.49
CA GLY A 8 12.13 -7.72 -29.74
C GLY A 8 10.76 -7.05 -29.58
N ALA A 9 10.22 -6.91 -28.36
CA ALA A 9 9.00 -6.17 -28.12
C ALA A 9 9.16 -4.71 -28.58
N LYS A 10 8.22 -4.24 -29.41
CA LYS A 10 8.33 -2.96 -30.13
C LYS A 10 7.35 -1.93 -29.57
N THR A 11 7.87 -0.76 -29.22
CA THR A 11 7.06 0.45 -28.99
C THR A 11 7.21 1.40 -30.19
N GLU A 12 6.10 1.92 -30.70
CA GLU A 12 6.08 2.87 -31.81
C GLU A 12 5.48 4.21 -31.37
N MET A 13 6.20 5.30 -31.63
CA MET A 13 5.74 6.67 -31.37
C MET A 13 5.53 7.41 -32.68
N LYS A 14 4.38 8.06 -32.83
CA LYS A 14 4.03 8.93 -33.96
C LYS A 14 3.74 10.33 -33.43
N TYR A 15 4.21 11.34 -34.15
CA TYR A 15 4.03 12.75 -33.81
C TYR A 15 3.16 13.42 -34.85
N GLY A 16 2.30 14.33 -34.44
CA GLY A 16 1.42 15.06 -35.33
C GLY A 16 0.64 16.14 -34.60
N PHE A 17 -0.53 16.46 -35.14
CA PHE A 17 -1.49 17.34 -34.51
C PHE A 17 -2.85 16.65 -34.49
N GLY A 18 -3.54 16.73 -33.36
CA GLY A 18 -4.86 16.15 -33.16
C GLY A 18 -5.72 17.06 -32.29
N GLU A 19 -7.03 16.80 -32.26
CA GLU A 19 -7.95 17.50 -31.36
C GLU A 19 -7.93 16.84 -29.98
N ASP A 20 -7.69 17.64 -28.94
CA ASP A 20 -7.84 17.19 -27.56
C ASP A 20 -9.32 17.05 -27.17
N ARG A 21 -9.60 16.65 -25.92
CA ARG A 21 -10.97 16.47 -25.43
C ARG A 21 -11.86 17.72 -25.60
N GLN A 22 -11.28 18.92 -25.63
CA GLN A 22 -12.00 20.18 -25.78
C GLN A 22 -12.11 20.63 -27.26
N GLY A 23 -11.72 19.78 -28.22
CA GLY A 23 -11.71 20.10 -29.65
C GLY A 23 -10.56 21.04 -30.06
N ARG A 24 -9.57 21.27 -29.20
CA ARG A 24 -8.45 22.17 -29.50
C ARG A 24 -7.38 21.40 -30.25
N LYS A 25 -6.88 21.98 -31.34
CA LYS A 25 -5.76 21.40 -32.09
C LYS A 25 -4.46 21.52 -31.29
N MET A 26 -3.95 20.39 -30.81
CA MET A 26 -2.76 20.27 -29.96
C MET A 26 -1.67 19.44 -30.66
N PHE A 27 -0.43 19.51 -30.17
CA PHE A 27 0.60 18.55 -30.58
C PHE A 27 0.20 17.18 -30.03
N GLU A 28 0.15 16.17 -30.90
CA GLU A 28 -0.28 14.82 -30.56
C GLU A 28 0.90 13.86 -30.65
N THR A 29 1.14 13.12 -29.57
CA THR A 29 2.07 11.99 -29.54
C THR A 29 1.28 10.71 -29.33
N ILE A 30 1.23 9.84 -30.35
CA ILE A 30 0.61 8.52 -30.26
C ILE A 30 1.71 7.50 -29.94
N THR A 31 1.60 6.86 -28.80
CA THR A 31 2.39 5.69 -28.42
C THR A 31 1.58 4.44 -28.67
N ILE A 32 2.16 3.48 -29.39
CA ILE A 32 1.64 2.14 -29.59
C ILE A 32 2.58 1.19 -28.89
N ASP A 33 2.09 0.51 -27.87
CA ASP A 33 2.92 -0.40 -27.08
C ASP A 33 3.12 -1.77 -27.77
N PRO A 34 3.94 -2.67 -27.20
CA PRO A 34 4.19 -3.99 -27.77
C PRO A 34 2.98 -4.92 -27.93
N ASN A 35 1.89 -4.71 -27.19
CA ASN A 35 0.63 -5.44 -27.35
C ASN A 35 -0.28 -4.78 -28.40
N GLY A 36 0.07 -3.58 -28.87
CA GLY A 36 -0.67 -2.84 -29.89
C GLY A 36 -1.64 -1.81 -29.31
N ILE A 37 -1.67 -1.64 -27.99
CA ILE A 37 -2.54 -0.67 -27.33
C ILE A 37 -2.02 0.74 -27.61
N ARG A 38 -2.94 1.66 -27.88
CA ARG A 38 -2.63 3.02 -28.32
C ARG A 38 -2.99 4.02 -27.23
N THR A 39 -2.03 4.85 -26.86
CA THR A 39 -2.22 6.03 -26.00
C THR A 39 -1.82 7.27 -26.78
N ALA A 40 -2.73 8.24 -26.87
CA ALA A 40 -2.46 9.56 -27.43
C ALA A 40 -2.29 10.58 -26.30
N GLN A 41 -1.17 11.29 -26.30
CA GLN A 41 -0.88 12.40 -25.41
C GLN A 41 -0.97 13.71 -26.21
N TYR A 42 -1.72 14.68 -25.69
CA TYR A 42 -1.89 16.00 -26.28
C TYR A 42 -1.13 17.02 -25.46
N THR A 43 -0.29 17.84 -26.12
CA THR A 43 0.44 18.93 -25.46
C THR A 43 0.19 20.26 -26.14
N ASP A 44 0.20 21.33 -25.34
CA ASP A 44 0.13 22.69 -25.86
C ASP A 44 1.50 23.22 -26.30
N ILE A 45 1.54 24.49 -26.74
CA ILE A 45 2.76 25.16 -27.23
C ILE A 45 3.85 25.34 -26.15
N ARG A 46 3.49 25.16 -24.87
CA ARG A 46 4.43 25.19 -23.73
C ARG A 46 4.80 23.77 -23.29
N GLU A 47 4.52 22.77 -24.12
CA GLU A 47 4.79 21.34 -23.88
C GLU A 47 4.05 20.76 -22.66
N ARG A 48 2.98 21.42 -22.22
CA ARG A 48 2.17 20.96 -21.09
C ARG A 48 1.16 19.93 -21.58
N VAL A 49 1.04 18.81 -20.88
CA VAL A 49 0.08 17.75 -21.22
C VAL A 49 -1.33 18.22 -20.91
N THR A 50 -2.15 18.50 -21.93
CA THR A 50 -3.53 18.95 -21.75
C THR A 50 -4.53 17.79 -21.72
N ALA A 51 -4.19 16.67 -22.36
CA ALA A 51 -5.00 15.46 -22.31
C ALA A 51 -4.19 14.20 -22.59
N VAL A 52 -4.67 13.08 -22.05
CA VAL A 52 -4.26 11.72 -22.38
C VAL A 52 -5.51 10.95 -22.79
N LYS A 53 -5.43 10.22 -23.91
CA LYS A 53 -6.49 9.38 -24.45
C LYS A 53 -5.97 7.97 -24.61
N ASN A 54 -6.49 7.03 -23.83
CA ASN A 54 -6.27 5.61 -24.04
C ASN A 54 -7.34 5.09 -25.00
N VAL A 55 -6.93 4.44 -26.09
CA VAL A 55 -7.84 3.84 -27.06
C VAL A 55 -7.97 2.36 -26.72
N THR A 56 -9.18 1.94 -26.39
CA THR A 56 -9.54 0.56 -26.04
C THR A 56 -10.50 -0.02 -27.08
N SER A 57 -10.76 -1.32 -26.99
CA SER A 57 -11.76 -2.05 -27.79
C SER A 57 -13.17 -1.52 -27.57
N GLU A 58 -13.46 -1.08 -26.34
CA GLU A 58 -14.78 -0.59 -25.90
C GLU A 58 -14.98 0.92 -26.12
N GLY A 59 -13.93 1.66 -26.53
CA GLY A 59 -14.03 3.09 -26.74
C GLY A 59 -12.73 3.83 -26.43
N SER A 60 -12.83 5.09 -26.05
CA SER A 60 -11.67 5.88 -25.64
C SER A 60 -11.88 6.42 -24.24
N VAL A 61 -10.85 6.31 -23.41
CA VAL A 61 -10.83 6.82 -22.04
C VAL A 61 -9.93 8.04 -21.98
N TRP A 62 -10.48 9.15 -21.50
CA TRP A 62 -9.80 10.43 -21.43
C TRP A 62 -9.41 10.81 -20.01
N THR A 63 -8.29 11.52 -19.90
CA THR A 63 -7.96 12.34 -18.74
C THR A 63 -7.45 13.67 -19.26
N SER A 64 -7.94 14.79 -18.72
CA SER A 64 -7.53 16.13 -19.19
C SER A 64 -7.09 17.02 -18.05
N PHE A 65 -6.25 17.99 -18.38
CA PHE A 65 -5.60 18.89 -17.43
C PHE A 65 -5.72 20.33 -17.90
N GLU A 66 -5.90 21.23 -16.94
CA GLU A 66 -5.93 22.68 -17.17
C GLU A 66 -4.82 23.34 -16.37
N TYR A 67 -4.23 24.38 -16.94
CA TYR A 67 -3.08 25.08 -16.36
C TYR A 67 -3.29 26.58 -16.40
N ASN A 68 -2.79 27.28 -15.39
CA ASN A 68 -2.74 28.74 -15.40
C ASN A 68 -1.54 29.28 -16.22
N ALA A 69 -1.36 30.61 -16.21
CA ALA A 69 -0.28 31.28 -16.93
C ALA A 69 1.12 30.97 -16.35
N MET A 70 1.22 30.54 -15.10
CA MET A 70 2.48 30.19 -14.42
C MET A 70 2.86 28.71 -14.57
N ASN A 71 2.16 27.96 -15.43
CA ASN A 71 2.38 26.52 -15.65
C ASN A 71 1.97 25.63 -14.46
N GLU A 72 1.05 26.09 -13.63
CA GLU A 72 0.53 25.30 -12.51
C GLU A 72 -0.77 24.63 -12.92
N LYS A 73 -0.93 23.35 -12.57
CA LYS A 73 -2.12 22.55 -12.91
C LYS A 73 -3.28 22.97 -12.01
N ILE A 74 -4.29 23.64 -12.56
CA ILE A 74 -5.47 24.13 -11.82
C ILE A 74 -6.67 23.19 -11.89
N ALA A 75 -6.69 22.25 -12.82
CA ALA A 75 -7.69 21.19 -12.85
C ALA A 75 -7.14 19.88 -13.42
N SER A 76 -7.67 18.76 -12.93
CA SER A 76 -7.62 17.47 -13.62
C SER A 76 -9.02 16.90 -13.70
N MET A 77 -9.38 16.34 -14.85
CA MET A 77 -10.71 15.80 -15.13
C MET A 77 -10.61 14.36 -15.63
N ASP A 78 -11.32 13.44 -15.00
CA ASP A 78 -11.40 12.04 -15.39
C ASP A 78 -12.34 11.83 -16.59
N ASP A 79 -12.44 10.60 -17.09
CA ASP A 79 -13.25 10.28 -18.28
C ASP A 79 -14.75 10.55 -18.07
N ARG A 80 -15.22 10.45 -16.83
CA ARG A 80 -16.61 10.72 -16.42
C ARG A 80 -16.89 12.19 -16.10
N GLU A 81 -15.95 13.08 -16.43
CA GLU A 81 -16.05 14.53 -16.22
C GLU A 81 -15.97 14.99 -14.76
N ASN A 82 -15.58 14.11 -13.83
CA ASN A 82 -15.34 14.53 -12.46
C ASN A 82 -14.04 15.33 -12.40
N LYS A 83 -14.09 16.52 -11.79
CA LYS A 83 -12.96 17.45 -11.73
C LYS A 83 -12.36 17.51 -10.34
N THR A 84 -11.04 17.42 -10.27
CA THR A 84 -10.27 17.89 -9.12
C THR A 84 -9.73 19.28 -9.45
N LEU A 85 -9.99 20.26 -8.59
CA LEU A 85 -9.54 21.65 -8.76
C LEU A 85 -8.38 21.95 -7.81
N TYR A 86 -7.48 22.83 -8.23
CA TYR A 86 -6.34 23.26 -7.45
C TYR A 86 -6.17 24.78 -7.54
N GLU A 87 -5.80 25.40 -6.42
CA GLU A 87 -5.44 26.81 -6.38
C GLU A 87 -4.06 26.97 -5.75
N TYR A 88 -3.35 28.01 -6.19
CA TYR A 88 -1.99 28.33 -5.79
C TYR A 88 -1.90 29.79 -5.38
N ASP A 89 -1.01 30.08 -4.44
CA ASP A 89 -0.63 31.46 -4.16
C ASP A 89 0.43 31.98 -5.15
N TRP A 90 0.82 33.24 -5.01
CA TRP A 90 1.81 33.88 -5.87
C TRP A 90 3.24 33.31 -5.76
N PHE A 91 3.53 32.49 -4.74
CA PHE A 91 4.78 31.76 -4.60
C PHE A 91 4.70 30.34 -5.19
N GLY A 92 3.57 29.99 -5.79
CA GLY A 92 3.30 28.68 -6.39
C GLY A 92 3.07 27.57 -5.38
N ARG A 93 2.71 27.92 -4.14
CA ARG A 93 2.34 26.95 -3.12
C ARG A 93 0.85 26.66 -3.24
N ARG A 94 0.47 25.38 -3.20
CA ARG A 94 -0.94 24.97 -3.32
C ARG A 94 -1.71 25.35 -2.06
N ILE A 95 -2.69 26.23 -2.20
CA ILE A 95 -3.55 26.69 -1.08
C ILE A 95 -4.90 25.97 -1.04
N SER A 96 -5.29 25.28 -2.12
CA SER A 96 -6.56 24.58 -2.22
C SER A 96 -6.46 23.32 -3.09
N ARG A 97 -7.21 22.29 -2.70
CA ARG A 97 -7.52 21.10 -3.50
C ARG A 97 -8.97 20.72 -3.26
N ASP A 98 -9.81 20.80 -4.29
CA ASP A 98 -11.19 20.32 -4.25
C ASP A 98 -11.30 19.01 -5.04
N HIS A 99 -11.59 17.90 -4.36
CA HIS A 99 -11.66 16.58 -4.97
C HIS A 99 -13.10 16.02 -4.85
N PRO A 100 -13.67 15.43 -5.93
CA PRO A 100 -15.08 15.00 -5.92
C PRO A 100 -15.38 13.93 -4.87
N ASP A 101 -14.39 13.10 -4.55
CA ASP A 101 -14.53 12.05 -3.52
C ASP A 101 -14.06 12.46 -2.12
N ALA A 102 -13.14 13.44 -2.01
CA ALA A 102 -12.48 13.77 -0.73
C ALA A 102 -12.79 15.18 -0.21
N GLY A 103 -13.67 15.89 -0.92
CA GLY A 103 -14.05 17.27 -0.65
C GLY A 103 -12.90 18.27 -0.76
N LEU A 104 -13.18 19.47 -0.26
CA LEU A 104 -12.25 20.60 -0.27
C LEU A 104 -11.22 20.48 0.86
N THR A 105 -9.94 20.55 0.53
CA THR A 105 -8.82 20.72 1.46
C THR A 105 -8.13 22.05 1.20
N THR A 106 -7.96 22.88 2.23
CA THR A 106 -7.24 24.17 2.12
C THR A 106 -5.99 24.16 2.98
N PHE A 107 -4.96 24.87 2.53
CA PHE A 107 -3.65 24.96 3.17
C PHE A 107 -3.26 26.42 3.38
N SER A 108 -2.74 26.76 4.56
CA SER A 108 -2.13 28.07 4.82
C SER A 108 -0.64 27.90 5.12
N TYR A 109 0.15 28.88 4.75
CA TYR A 109 1.61 28.86 4.92
C TYR A 109 2.08 30.10 5.66
N ASP A 110 3.13 29.97 6.44
CA ASP A 110 3.82 31.11 7.03
C ASP A 110 4.71 31.84 5.99
N ILE A 111 5.41 32.88 6.46
CA ILE A 111 6.33 33.69 5.63
C ILE A 111 7.61 32.93 5.22
N ALA A 112 7.97 31.87 5.93
CA ALA A 112 9.10 30.99 5.62
C ALA A 112 8.68 29.83 4.69
N SER A 113 7.42 29.79 4.27
CA SER A 113 6.82 28.72 3.46
C SER A 113 6.64 27.38 4.15
N ASN A 114 6.60 27.37 5.48
CA ASN A 114 6.16 26.20 6.22
C ASN A 114 4.64 26.11 6.21
N LEU A 115 4.12 24.88 6.10
CA LEU A 115 2.68 24.61 6.19
C LEU A 115 2.20 24.93 7.60
N ARG A 116 1.30 25.90 7.76
CA ARG A 116 0.80 26.39 9.05
C ARG A 116 -0.52 25.72 9.46
N GLU A 117 -1.45 25.57 8.53
CA GLU A 117 -2.75 24.94 8.79
C GLU A 117 -3.21 24.09 7.61
N THR A 118 -3.87 22.98 7.92
CA THR A 118 -4.63 22.15 6.98
C THR A 118 -6.08 22.09 7.43
N VAL A 119 -7.01 22.40 6.53
CA VAL A 119 -8.46 22.31 6.78
C VAL A 119 -9.08 21.37 5.76
N THR A 120 -9.45 20.17 6.19
CA THR A 120 -10.14 19.15 5.40
C THR A 120 -11.65 19.45 5.31
N ALA A 121 -12.41 18.64 4.58
CA ALA A 121 -13.86 18.83 4.44
C ALA A 121 -14.59 18.61 5.77
N ASN A 122 -14.23 17.56 6.51
CA ASN A 122 -14.73 17.30 7.86
C ASN A 122 -14.38 18.45 8.82
N LEU A 123 -13.11 18.89 8.83
CA LEU A 123 -12.66 19.96 9.74
C LEU A 123 -13.31 21.31 9.43
N ARG A 124 -13.60 21.57 8.15
CA ARG A 124 -14.35 22.77 7.76
C ARG A 124 -15.77 22.75 8.32
N GLU A 125 -16.42 21.59 8.35
CA GLU A 125 -17.75 21.45 8.93
C GLU A 125 -17.75 21.66 10.45
N SER A 126 -16.71 21.20 11.15
CA SER A 126 -16.57 21.39 12.61
C SER A 126 -15.96 22.74 13.02
N GLY A 127 -15.42 23.51 12.08
CA GLY A 127 -14.77 24.80 12.34
C GLY A 127 -13.34 24.68 12.90
N GLY A 128 -12.68 23.55 12.68
CA GLY A 128 -11.31 23.28 13.14
C GLY A 128 -10.25 23.33 12.03
N ALA A 129 -8.99 23.24 12.42
CA ALA A 129 -7.83 23.07 11.54
C ALA A 129 -6.76 22.23 12.24
N VAL A 130 -6.05 21.36 11.49
CA VAL A 130 -4.77 20.82 11.98
C VAL A 130 -3.75 21.94 11.86
N THR A 131 -3.05 22.26 12.96
CA THR A 131 -2.06 23.33 12.97
C THR A 131 -0.66 22.79 13.19
N TYR A 132 0.32 23.46 12.61
CA TYR A 132 1.73 23.09 12.67
C TYR A 132 2.52 24.27 13.23
N GLU A 133 3.27 24.02 14.30
CA GLU A 133 4.11 25.02 14.96
C GLU A 133 5.58 24.75 14.65
N TYR A 134 6.32 25.81 14.31
CA TYR A 134 7.73 25.72 13.93
C TYR A 134 8.59 26.67 14.76
N ASP A 135 9.81 26.23 15.05
CA ASP A 135 10.93 27.11 15.33
C ASP A 135 11.77 27.29 14.06
N TYR A 136 11.66 28.45 13.44
CA TYR A 136 12.09 28.73 12.06
C TYR A 136 11.48 27.73 11.07
N ASN A 137 12.25 26.72 10.65
CA ASN A 137 11.81 25.67 9.71
C ASN A 137 11.81 24.28 10.37
N ARG A 138 11.96 24.21 11.70
CA ARG A 138 11.91 22.96 12.47
C ARG A 138 10.49 22.78 13.01
N LEU A 139 9.79 21.74 12.55
CA LEU A 139 8.47 21.41 13.05
C LEU A 139 8.57 20.97 14.52
N GLU A 140 7.99 21.72 15.43
CA GLU A 140 7.97 21.43 16.86
C GLU A 140 6.66 20.75 17.29
N LYS A 141 5.52 21.16 16.73
CA LYS A 141 4.23 20.56 17.10
C LYS A 141 3.29 20.37 15.93
N ILE A 142 2.45 19.33 16.04
CA ILE A 142 1.25 19.15 15.24
C ILE A 142 0.07 19.09 16.20
N ILE A 143 -0.92 19.96 16.02
CA ILE A 143 -2.06 20.11 16.92
C ILE A 143 -3.33 19.72 16.17
N TYR A 144 -4.05 18.76 16.74
CA TYR A 144 -5.31 18.22 16.23
C TYR A 144 -6.48 18.79 17.06
N PRO A 145 -7.47 19.44 16.42
CA PRO A 145 -8.50 20.19 17.13
C PRO A 145 -9.61 19.32 17.71
N GLU A 146 -9.93 18.18 17.08
CA GLU A 146 -11.00 17.29 17.54
C GLU A 146 -10.46 16.20 18.48
N ASN A 147 -9.22 15.76 18.25
CA ASN A 147 -8.56 14.66 18.96
C ASN A 147 -7.18 15.10 19.49
N PRO A 148 -7.13 15.98 20.50
CA PRO A 148 -5.88 16.55 21.02
C PRO A 148 -4.94 15.51 21.64
N GLU A 149 -5.44 14.32 21.98
CA GLU A 149 -4.60 13.17 22.35
C GLU A 149 -3.64 12.73 21.23
N ASN A 150 -3.95 13.07 19.97
CA ASN A 150 -3.10 12.82 18.81
C ASN A 150 -1.99 13.86 18.62
N ASN A 151 -1.96 14.92 19.43
CA ASN A 151 -0.97 15.98 19.28
C ASN A 151 0.45 15.40 19.29
N VAL A 152 1.27 15.93 18.39
CA VAL A 152 2.67 15.53 18.26
C VAL A 152 3.55 16.65 18.78
N THR A 153 4.59 16.30 19.54
CA THR A 153 5.67 17.21 19.92
C THR A 153 7.01 16.62 19.51
N TYR A 154 7.84 17.42 18.84
CA TYR A 154 9.22 17.11 18.50
C TYR A 154 10.15 18.01 19.30
N THR A 155 11.04 17.40 20.07
CA THR A 155 12.13 18.11 20.76
C THR A 155 13.43 17.90 20.01
N PHE A 156 14.17 18.98 19.75
CA PHE A 156 15.47 18.93 19.08
C PHE A 156 16.62 19.01 20.10
N GLY A 157 17.72 18.32 19.83
CA GLY A 157 18.90 18.37 20.68
C GLY A 157 19.61 19.71 20.60
N GLU A 158 20.04 20.23 21.75
CA GLU A 158 20.79 21.48 21.86
C GLU A 158 22.21 21.39 21.28
N ALA A 159 22.83 22.54 21.06
CA ALA A 159 24.22 22.62 20.64
C ALA A 159 25.13 21.89 21.66
N GLY A 160 25.96 20.96 21.17
CA GLY A 160 26.83 20.15 22.02
C GLY A 160 26.18 18.93 22.68
N ALA A 161 24.92 18.61 22.36
CA ALA A 161 24.27 17.40 22.87
C ALA A 161 25.02 16.11 22.47
N ASP A 162 25.22 15.22 23.45
CA ASP A 162 25.87 13.92 23.29
C ASP A 162 25.16 13.02 22.27
N ASN A 163 25.82 11.93 21.86
CA ASN A 163 25.28 10.93 20.93
C ASN A 163 24.81 11.54 19.60
N ASN A 164 25.57 12.54 19.12
CA ASN A 164 25.31 13.26 17.87
C ASN A 164 23.88 13.82 17.79
N ARG A 165 23.34 14.33 18.89
CA ARG A 165 21.94 14.79 18.96
C ARG A 165 21.72 16.26 18.60
N ALA A 166 22.78 17.07 18.56
CA ALA A 166 22.66 18.50 18.28
C ALA A 166 21.94 18.77 16.95
N GLY A 167 20.86 19.55 17.00
CA GLY A 167 20.04 19.92 15.86
C GLY A 167 19.15 18.80 15.28
N ARG A 168 19.13 17.60 15.89
CA ARG A 168 18.32 16.45 15.47
C ARG A 168 17.16 16.24 16.42
N VAL A 169 16.10 15.57 15.98
CA VAL A 169 14.98 15.15 16.84
C VAL A 169 15.52 14.18 17.89
N VAL A 170 15.40 14.52 19.17
CA VAL A 170 15.85 13.66 20.28
C VAL A 170 14.69 12.98 20.96
N LEU A 171 13.52 13.61 20.96
CA LEU A 171 12.31 13.10 21.56
C LEU A 171 11.13 13.43 20.63
N GLN A 172 10.31 12.44 20.34
CA GLN A 172 9.02 12.59 19.71
C GLN A 172 7.96 12.07 20.67
N GLU A 173 6.94 12.87 20.95
CA GLU A 173 5.77 12.49 21.74
C GLU A 173 4.54 12.52 20.86
N ASP A 174 3.70 11.50 20.94
CA ASP A 174 2.48 11.31 20.16
C ASP A 174 1.44 10.49 20.94
N ALA A 175 0.25 10.25 20.35
CA ALA A 175 -0.83 9.50 21.00
C ALA A 175 -0.42 8.12 21.55
N SER A 176 0.58 7.47 20.94
CA SER A 176 1.01 6.14 21.39
C SER A 176 2.07 6.19 22.48
N GLY A 177 2.65 7.35 22.79
CA GLY A 177 3.65 7.57 23.83
C GLY A 177 4.85 8.35 23.32
N ALA A 178 6.07 7.99 23.77
CA ALA A 178 7.30 8.72 23.48
C ALA A 178 8.33 7.88 22.70
N GLN A 179 9.17 8.52 21.88
CA GLN A 179 10.33 7.95 21.19
C GLN A 179 11.56 8.81 21.43
N GLU A 180 12.60 8.20 21.96
CA GLU A 180 13.91 8.84 22.10
C GLU A 180 14.88 8.32 21.04
N PHE A 181 15.64 9.21 20.39
CA PHE A 181 16.54 8.86 19.28
C PHE A 181 18.00 9.19 19.60
N PHE A 182 18.91 8.28 19.32
CA PHE A 182 20.36 8.47 19.47
C PHE A 182 21.03 8.20 18.13
N TYR A 183 22.07 8.99 17.82
CA TYR A 183 22.65 8.99 16.49
C TYR A 183 24.14 8.64 16.49
N GLY A 184 24.55 7.93 15.46
CA GLY A 184 25.96 7.70 15.16
C GLY A 184 26.62 8.90 14.45
N PRO A 185 27.94 8.84 14.23
CA PRO A 185 28.69 9.93 13.61
C PRO A 185 28.25 10.26 12.17
N LEU A 186 27.62 9.32 11.44
CA LEU A 186 27.11 9.55 10.09
C LEU A 186 25.65 10.06 10.10
N GLY A 187 25.05 10.24 11.29
CA GLY A 187 23.67 10.68 11.47
C GLY A 187 22.62 9.56 11.41
N GLU A 188 23.05 8.30 11.32
CA GLU A 188 22.24 7.10 11.41
C GLU A 188 21.70 6.90 12.83
N VAL A 189 20.50 6.33 12.98
CA VAL A 189 19.92 6.03 14.30
C VAL A 189 20.58 4.77 14.85
N ILE A 190 21.31 4.89 15.96
CA ILE A 190 22.01 3.75 16.61
C ILE A 190 21.24 3.20 17.81
N LYS A 191 20.28 3.96 18.34
CA LYS A 191 19.41 3.52 19.42
C LYS A 191 18.09 4.27 19.39
N ASN A 192 17.03 3.54 19.67
CA ASN A 192 15.69 4.07 19.87
C ASN A 192 15.12 3.50 21.17
N ILE A 193 14.57 4.38 21.99
CA ILE A 193 13.80 4.01 23.18
C ILE A 193 12.36 4.40 22.92
N ARG A 194 11.47 3.41 22.74
CA ARG A 194 10.04 3.61 22.55
C ARG A 194 9.32 3.33 23.86
N THR A 195 8.69 4.34 24.45
CA THR A 195 7.72 4.16 25.53
C THR A 195 6.32 4.19 24.95
N VAL A 196 5.56 3.12 25.15
CA VAL A 196 4.19 2.97 24.66
C VAL A 196 3.21 3.06 25.83
N ILE A 197 2.21 3.93 25.69
CA ILE A 197 1.12 4.10 26.66
C ILE A 197 -0.02 3.17 26.26
N ILE A 198 -0.26 2.14 27.06
CA ILE A 198 -1.34 1.17 26.84
C ILE A 198 -2.47 1.46 27.83
N PRO A 199 -3.69 1.80 27.37
CA PRO A 199 -4.82 2.06 28.25
C PRO A 199 -5.06 0.93 29.26
N GLY A 200 -5.07 1.27 30.56
CA GLY A 200 -5.29 0.30 31.64
C GLY A 200 -4.07 -0.53 32.06
N HIS A 201 -2.90 -0.28 31.48
CA HIS A 201 -1.64 -0.96 31.80
C HIS A 201 -0.56 0.05 32.18
N THR A 202 0.50 -0.43 32.83
CA THR A 202 1.72 0.38 33.01
C THR A 202 2.39 0.58 31.66
N GLU A 203 2.95 1.76 31.46
CA GLU A 203 3.78 2.11 30.30
C GLU A 203 4.82 1.02 30.02
N GLN A 204 4.99 0.66 28.75
CA GLN A 204 5.96 -0.34 28.32
C GLN A 204 7.10 0.36 27.57
N THR A 205 8.34 0.03 27.91
CA THR A 205 9.53 0.59 27.26
C THR A 205 10.22 -0.48 26.43
N TYR A 206 10.47 -0.17 25.17
CA TYR A 206 11.12 -1.03 24.20
C TYR A 206 12.40 -0.34 23.72
N VAL A 207 13.53 -1.02 23.85
CA VAL A 207 14.82 -0.49 23.42
C VAL A 207 15.29 -1.27 22.21
N THR A 208 15.56 -0.57 21.11
CA THR A 208 16.15 -1.16 19.92
C THR A 208 17.48 -0.47 19.63
N GLU A 209 18.52 -1.25 19.36
CA GLU A 209 19.86 -0.74 19.07
C GLU A 209 20.35 -1.26 17.72
N TRP A 210 21.09 -0.44 16.98
CA TRP A 210 21.63 -0.76 15.66
C TRP A 210 23.12 -0.42 15.61
N GLU A 211 23.88 -1.29 14.93
CA GLU A 211 25.29 -1.07 14.61
C GLU A 211 25.44 -1.06 13.09
N TYR A 212 26.18 -0.09 12.55
CA TYR A 212 26.40 0.07 11.12
C TYR A 212 27.88 0.01 10.78
N ASP A 213 28.19 -0.38 9.55
CA ASP A 213 29.52 -0.22 8.99
C ASP A 213 29.73 1.18 8.38
N THR A 214 30.95 1.46 7.93
CA THR A 214 31.33 2.75 7.31
C THR A 214 30.67 3.05 5.97
N TRP A 215 29.93 2.10 5.38
CA TRP A 215 29.09 2.31 4.19
C TRP A 215 27.60 2.45 4.55
N ASN A 216 27.31 2.67 5.84
CA ASN A 216 25.96 2.81 6.39
C ASN A 216 25.09 1.56 6.18
N ARG A 217 25.70 0.37 6.19
CA ARG A 217 24.99 -0.91 6.13
C ARG A 217 24.86 -1.50 7.52
N LEU A 218 23.70 -2.10 7.80
CA LEU A 218 23.40 -2.67 9.10
C LEU A 218 24.29 -3.88 9.41
N MET A 219 25.11 -3.82 10.45
CA MET A 219 25.91 -4.93 10.94
C MET A 219 25.16 -5.77 11.97
N SER A 220 24.44 -5.11 12.88
CA SER A 220 23.62 -5.81 13.86
C SER A 220 22.43 -4.97 14.35
N MET A 221 21.39 -5.65 14.82
CA MET A 221 20.20 -5.06 15.43
C MET A 221 19.86 -5.83 16.70
N THR A 222 19.75 -5.15 17.84
CA THR A 222 19.29 -5.72 19.10
C THR A 222 17.84 -5.33 19.33
N TYR A 223 16.95 -6.32 19.39
CA TYR A 223 15.53 -6.14 19.63
C TYR A 223 15.21 -5.92 21.13
N PRO A 224 14.03 -5.36 21.45
CA PRO A 224 13.62 -5.10 22.83
C PRO A 224 13.60 -6.32 23.75
N ASP A 225 13.42 -7.51 23.19
CA ASP A 225 13.42 -8.77 23.92
C ASP A 225 14.84 -9.33 24.20
N GLY A 226 15.87 -8.59 23.79
CA GLY A 226 17.29 -8.92 23.93
C GLY A 226 17.86 -9.80 22.83
N GLU A 227 17.11 -10.12 21.77
CA GLU A 227 17.67 -10.80 20.61
C GLU A 227 18.59 -9.88 19.81
N LYS A 228 19.84 -10.29 19.57
CA LYS A 228 20.76 -9.61 18.64
C LYS A 228 20.82 -10.35 17.30
N VAL A 229 20.39 -9.71 16.23
CA VAL A 229 20.49 -10.22 14.84
C VAL A 229 21.70 -9.59 14.16
N GLU A 230 22.61 -10.43 13.69
CA GLU A 230 23.82 -10.05 12.96
C GLU A 230 23.64 -10.28 11.45
N TYR A 231 24.11 -9.31 10.66
CA TYR A 231 24.03 -9.28 9.22
C TYR A 231 25.44 -9.34 8.63
N THR A 232 25.64 -10.18 7.61
CA THR A 232 26.91 -10.20 6.87
C THR A 232 26.67 -9.91 5.40
N TYR A 233 27.68 -9.36 4.74
CA TYR A 233 27.61 -8.95 3.34
C TYR A 233 28.67 -9.67 2.51
N ASN A 234 28.39 -9.88 1.23
CA ASN A 234 29.38 -10.35 0.27
C ASN A 234 30.28 -9.20 -0.21
N ALA A 235 31.31 -9.54 -0.99
CA ALA A 235 32.27 -8.56 -1.52
C ALA A 235 31.64 -7.52 -2.47
N GLY A 236 30.48 -7.82 -3.06
CA GLY A 236 29.71 -6.89 -3.90
C GLY A 236 28.78 -5.97 -3.11
N GLY A 237 28.81 -6.04 -1.77
CA GLY A 237 28.03 -5.16 -0.92
C GLY A 237 26.65 -5.70 -0.50
N LEU A 238 26.23 -6.85 -1.04
CA LEU A 238 24.88 -7.39 -0.89
C LEU A 238 24.78 -8.34 0.31
N LEU A 239 23.60 -8.41 0.94
CA LEU A 239 23.33 -9.24 2.13
C LEU A 239 23.64 -10.72 1.84
N ARG A 240 24.42 -11.37 2.68
CA ARG A 240 24.84 -12.77 2.51
C ARG A 240 24.20 -13.70 3.52
N SER A 241 24.11 -13.30 4.79
CA SER A 241 23.57 -14.14 5.86
C SER A 241 22.96 -13.31 6.97
N MET A 242 22.05 -13.91 7.75
CA MET A 242 21.42 -13.32 8.94
C MET A 242 21.38 -14.35 10.07
N LYS A 243 21.90 -13.99 11.25
CA LYS A 243 21.98 -14.89 12.41
C LYS A 243 21.55 -14.16 13.69
N GLY A 244 20.57 -14.71 14.40
CA GLY A 244 20.10 -14.24 15.69
C GLY A 244 20.85 -14.89 16.85
N LYS A 245 20.93 -14.16 17.97
CA LYS A 245 21.39 -14.68 19.26
C LYS A 245 20.54 -14.11 20.39
N LYS A 246 19.95 -14.97 21.20
CA LYS A 246 19.16 -14.59 22.39
C LYS A 246 19.49 -15.50 23.55
N GLN A 247 19.87 -14.93 24.70
CA GLN A 247 20.19 -15.68 25.93
C GLN A 247 21.17 -16.87 25.72
N GLY A 248 22.15 -16.72 24.82
CA GLY A 248 23.12 -17.76 24.48
C GLY A 248 22.69 -18.74 23.37
N TYR A 249 21.40 -18.81 23.04
CA TYR A 249 20.88 -19.57 21.90
C TYR A 249 21.16 -18.83 20.59
N LYS A 250 21.43 -19.59 19.52
CA LYS A 250 21.69 -19.06 18.18
C LYS A 250 20.57 -19.48 17.23
N PHE A 251 20.15 -18.56 16.38
CA PHE A 251 19.14 -18.77 15.35
C PHE A 251 19.76 -18.45 14.01
N ASN A 252 19.74 -19.39 13.07
CA ASN A 252 20.18 -19.10 11.71
C ASN A 252 18.93 -18.78 10.87
N TYR A 253 18.75 -17.51 10.52
CA TYR A 253 17.62 -17.09 9.69
C TYR A 253 17.92 -17.34 8.22
N VAL A 254 19.06 -16.83 7.77
CA VAL A 254 19.56 -16.98 6.39
C VAL A 254 21.00 -17.45 6.46
N GLU A 255 21.27 -18.65 5.97
CA GLU A 255 22.63 -19.19 5.87
C GLU A 255 23.37 -18.60 4.68
N GLN A 256 22.66 -18.49 3.56
CA GLN A 256 23.24 -17.97 2.33
C GLN A 256 22.19 -17.30 1.46
N LEU A 257 22.52 -16.10 1.00
CA LEU A 257 21.81 -15.37 -0.03
C LEU A 257 22.79 -15.08 -1.17
N GLY A 258 22.43 -15.54 -2.38
CA GLY A 258 23.25 -15.46 -3.58
C GLY A 258 22.59 -14.62 -4.66
N TYR A 259 23.41 -13.94 -5.45
CA TYR A 259 22.98 -13.00 -6.50
C TYR A 259 23.73 -13.26 -7.80
N ASP A 260 23.11 -12.87 -8.92
CA ASP A 260 23.80 -12.80 -10.20
C ASP A 260 24.60 -11.49 -10.36
N LYS A 261 25.23 -11.33 -11.53
CA LYS A 261 26.04 -10.15 -11.89
C LYS A 261 25.22 -8.84 -11.99
N PHE A 262 23.89 -8.91 -11.99
CA PHE A 262 22.99 -7.76 -12.02
C PHE A 262 22.41 -7.44 -10.63
N GLY A 263 22.83 -8.18 -9.59
CA GLY A 263 22.31 -8.03 -8.24
C GLY A 263 20.95 -8.66 -8.01
N GLN A 264 20.43 -9.48 -8.94
CA GLN A 264 19.19 -10.22 -8.73
C GLN A 264 19.45 -11.49 -7.94
N ARG A 265 18.58 -11.79 -6.97
CA ARG A 265 18.70 -12.98 -6.11
C ARG A 265 18.57 -14.26 -6.94
N VAL A 266 19.55 -15.16 -6.90
CA VAL A 266 19.52 -16.47 -7.58
C VAL A 266 19.45 -17.66 -6.63
N PHE A 267 19.79 -17.46 -5.36
CA PHE A 267 19.82 -18.52 -4.36
C PHE A 267 19.49 -17.97 -2.96
N LEU A 268 18.73 -18.72 -2.17
CA LEU A 268 18.45 -18.45 -0.77
C LEU A 268 18.42 -19.78 0.00
N GLU A 269 19.20 -19.87 1.08
CA GLU A 269 19.18 -20.98 2.03
C GLU A 269 18.83 -20.46 3.41
N TYR A 270 17.74 -20.99 3.97
CA TYR A 270 17.32 -20.71 5.34
C TYR A 270 18.05 -21.63 6.32
N GLY A 271 18.15 -21.24 7.59
CA GLY A 271 18.87 -22.06 8.60
C GLY A 271 18.31 -23.44 8.88
N TYR A 272 17.05 -23.70 8.53
CA TYR A 272 16.45 -25.03 8.59
C TYR A 272 16.74 -25.90 7.34
N GLY A 273 17.56 -25.39 6.41
CA GLY A 273 18.03 -26.12 5.22
C GLY A 273 17.10 -26.03 4.00
N THR A 274 15.96 -25.33 4.10
CA THR A 274 15.11 -25.03 2.94
C THR A 274 15.88 -24.13 1.97
N LYS A 275 15.91 -24.52 0.70
CA LYS A 275 16.62 -23.83 -0.37
C LYS A 275 15.65 -23.30 -1.40
N THR A 276 15.87 -22.08 -1.87
CA THR A 276 15.12 -21.50 -2.99
C THR A 276 16.09 -21.05 -4.08
N THR A 277 15.84 -21.46 -5.31
CA THR A 277 16.56 -21.01 -6.50
C THR A 277 15.64 -20.13 -7.34
N TYR A 278 16.23 -19.16 -8.02
CA TYR A 278 15.53 -18.23 -8.90
C TYR A 278 16.23 -18.21 -10.25
N SER A 279 15.46 -18.25 -11.32
CA SER A 279 15.97 -18.01 -12.67
C SER A 279 15.16 -16.91 -13.33
N TYR A 280 15.81 -16.22 -14.25
CA TYR A 280 15.27 -15.05 -14.92
C TYR A 280 15.35 -15.25 -16.43
N GLU A 281 14.42 -14.65 -17.18
CA GLU A 281 14.52 -14.56 -18.64
C GLU A 281 15.86 -13.93 -19.05
N GLU A 282 16.48 -14.43 -20.12
CA GLU A 282 17.80 -13.95 -20.57
C GLU A 282 17.72 -12.48 -21.03
N ASP A 283 16.72 -12.16 -21.83
CA ASP A 283 16.57 -10.85 -22.48
C ASP A 283 16.01 -9.78 -21.54
N ARG A 284 14.89 -10.08 -20.88
CA ARG A 284 14.12 -9.11 -20.08
C ARG A 284 14.43 -9.15 -18.58
N ARG A 285 15.16 -10.17 -18.12
CA ARG A 285 15.49 -10.36 -16.70
C ARG A 285 14.28 -10.46 -15.76
N ARG A 286 13.10 -10.82 -16.27
CA ARG A 286 11.89 -11.12 -15.48
C ARG A 286 12.01 -12.47 -14.80
N LEU A 287 11.42 -12.64 -13.62
CA LEU A 287 11.48 -13.90 -12.88
C LEU A 287 10.80 -15.00 -13.69
N LYS A 288 11.57 -15.96 -14.21
CA LYS A 288 11.07 -17.06 -15.03
C LYS A 288 10.62 -18.23 -14.17
N ASN A 289 11.39 -18.53 -13.13
CA ASN A 289 11.08 -19.63 -12.23
C ASN A 289 11.59 -19.37 -10.81
N MET A 290 10.83 -19.84 -9.83
CA MET A 290 11.16 -19.87 -8.41
C MET A 290 10.91 -21.27 -7.87
N ASN A 291 11.98 -21.97 -7.50
CA ASN A 291 11.93 -23.35 -7.04
C ASN A 291 12.40 -23.45 -5.59
N ALA A 292 11.50 -23.85 -4.68
CA ALA A 292 11.76 -24.02 -3.26
C ALA A 292 11.75 -25.51 -2.88
N LYS A 293 12.87 -25.98 -2.33
CA LYS A 293 13.06 -27.35 -1.86
C LYS A 293 13.18 -27.41 -0.35
N THR A 294 12.60 -28.44 0.27
CA THR A 294 12.85 -28.75 1.68
C THR A 294 14.31 -29.14 1.89
N SER A 295 14.75 -29.22 3.15
CA SER A 295 16.10 -29.70 3.50
C SER A 295 16.40 -31.12 3.02
N GLN A 296 15.37 -31.93 2.78
CA GLN A 296 15.47 -33.29 2.23
C GLN A 296 15.45 -33.33 0.69
N GLY A 297 15.40 -32.17 0.02
CA GLY A 297 15.44 -32.06 -1.43
C GLY A 297 14.10 -32.19 -2.16
N ARG A 298 12.99 -32.35 -1.42
CA ARG A 298 11.64 -32.38 -1.99
C ARG A 298 11.25 -31.00 -2.49
N ASP A 299 10.77 -30.90 -3.74
CA ASP A 299 10.15 -29.68 -4.26
C ASP A 299 8.85 -29.38 -3.50
N MET A 300 8.89 -28.33 -2.68
CA MET A 300 7.71 -27.79 -2.00
C MET A 300 6.93 -26.86 -2.93
N MET A 301 7.64 -26.16 -3.81
CA MET A 301 7.10 -25.23 -4.78
C MET A 301 8.04 -25.13 -5.99
N ASP A 302 7.49 -25.13 -7.20
CA ASP A 302 8.23 -24.91 -8.44
C ASP A 302 7.42 -24.01 -9.38
N ASN A 303 7.40 -22.72 -9.08
CA ASN A 303 6.62 -21.73 -9.80
C ASN A 303 7.30 -21.33 -11.10
N VAL A 304 6.59 -21.42 -12.21
CA VAL A 304 6.99 -20.91 -13.53
C VAL A 304 6.04 -19.78 -13.92
N TYR A 305 6.60 -18.67 -14.36
CA TYR A 305 5.87 -17.46 -14.73
C TYR A 305 5.96 -17.24 -16.24
N GLU A 306 4.84 -16.83 -16.84
CA GLU A 306 4.80 -16.34 -18.21
C GLU A 306 4.22 -14.93 -18.21
N TYR A 307 4.73 -14.10 -19.12
CA TYR A 307 4.38 -12.69 -19.21
C TYR A 307 3.94 -12.33 -20.62
N ASP A 308 3.12 -11.29 -20.74
CA ASP A 308 2.91 -10.62 -22.02
C ASP A 308 4.11 -9.72 -22.38
N LYS A 309 3.96 -8.94 -23.45
CA LYS A 309 5.03 -8.06 -23.94
C LYS A 309 5.15 -6.75 -23.16
N VAL A 310 4.28 -6.47 -22.20
CA VAL A 310 4.35 -5.27 -21.33
C VAL A 310 4.48 -5.62 -19.85
N ASN A 311 4.75 -6.89 -19.54
CA ASN A 311 5.06 -7.44 -18.21
C ASN A 311 3.86 -7.82 -17.34
N ASN A 312 2.66 -7.91 -17.90
CA ASN A 312 1.54 -8.53 -17.20
C ASN A 312 1.80 -10.05 -17.09
N ILE A 313 1.47 -10.66 -15.95
CA ILE A 313 1.63 -12.10 -15.77
C ILE A 313 0.45 -12.79 -16.47
N LEU A 314 0.72 -13.62 -17.48
CA LEU A 314 -0.33 -14.38 -18.19
C LEU A 314 -0.60 -15.72 -17.52
N SER A 315 0.44 -16.35 -16.96
CA SER A 315 0.29 -17.62 -16.27
C SER A 315 1.26 -17.79 -15.10
N LEU A 316 0.82 -18.55 -14.11
CA LEU A 316 1.63 -19.02 -12.99
C LEU A 316 1.37 -20.51 -12.78
N THR A 317 2.37 -21.34 -13.02
CA THR A 317 2.27 -22.79 -12.82
C THR A 317 3.21 -23.25 -11.73
N ASN A 318 2.68 -23.83 -10.65
CA ASN A 318 3.45 -24.60 -9.69
C ASN A 318 3.56 -26.05 -10.16
N ARG A 319 4.76 -26.47 -10.59
CA ARG A 319 5.05 -27.83 -11.07
C ARG A 319 5.49 -28.79 -9.97
N ALA A 320 5.49 -28.36 -8.71
CA ALA A 320 5.82 -29.25 -7.60
C ALA A 320 4.86 -30.45 -7.60
N ALA A 321 5.42 -31.65 -7.46
CA ALA A 321 4.62 -32.87 -7.44
C ALA A 321 3.66 -32.88 -6.24
N VAL A 322 2.51 -33.53 -6.43
CA VAL A 322 1.57 -33.77 -5.33
C VAL A 322 2.25 -34.63 -4.27
N PRO A 323 2.40 -34.16 -3.03
CA PRO A 323 3.11 -34.91 -2.00
C PRO A 323 2.19 -35.98 -1.36
N SER A 324 2.72 -36.74 -0.41
CA SER A 324 1.92 -37.63 0.44
C SER A 324 0.91 -36.86 1.31
N ASN A 325 -0.12 -37.56 1.80
CA ASN A 325 -1.28 -36.95 2.47
C ASN A 325 -0.97 -36.18 3.76
N ASP A 326 0.19 -36.44 4.37
CA ASP A 326 0.70 -35.80 5.58
C ASP A 326 1.52 -34.52 5.31
N LEU A 327 1.78 -34.21 4.04
CA LEU A 327 2.65 -33.10 3.66
C LEU A 327 1.90 -32.02 2.87
N MET A 328 2.25 -30.77 3.15
CA MET A 328 1.78 -29.62 2.38
C MET A 328 2.46 -29.56 1.01
N GLY A 329 1.73 -29.03 0.03
CA GLY A 329 2.16 -28.85 -1.35
C GLY A 329 1.11 -29.38 -2.34
N GLY A 330 1.44 -29.27 -3.62
CA GLY A 330 0.57 -29.68 -4.70
C GLY A 330 0.91 -28.90 -5.97
N SER A 331 0.39 -29.39 -7.10
CA SER A 331 0.51 -28.68 -8.36
C SER A 331 -0.60 -27.65 -8.49
N SER A 332 -0.31 -26.52 -9.14
CA SER A 332 -1.33 -25.54 -9.49
C SER A 332 -1.02 -24.84 -10.81
N THR A 333 -2.07 -24.34 -11.46
CA THR A 333 -1.98 -23.53 -12.66
C THR A 333 -2.97 -22.40 -12.55
N TYR A 334 -2.51 -21.18 -12.79
CA TYR A 334 -3.33 -19.97 -12.88
C TYR A 334 -3.12 -19.31 -14.23
N SER A 335 -4.20 -18.79 -14.81
CA SER A 335 -4.18 -17.96 -16.03
C SER A 335 -4.86 -16.63 -15.74
N TYR A 336 -4.39 -15.58 -16.40
CA TYR A 336 -4.89 -14.21 -16.21
C TYR A 336 -5.08 -13.54 -17.57
N GLU A 337 -6.20 -12.82 -17.69
CA GLU A 337 -6.48 -11.98 -18.85
C GLU A 337 -6.71 -10.54 -18.41
N TYR A 338 -6.30 -9.61 -19.27
CA TYR A 338 -6.34 -8.18 -19.00
C TYR A 338 -7.07 -7.45 -20.13
N ASP A 339 -7.75 -6.36 -19.79
CA ASP A 339 -8.26 -5.44 -20.81
C ASP A 339 -7.15 -4.54 -21.39
N ASP A 340 -7.53 -3.68 -22.33
CA ASP A 340 -6.62 -2.73 -23.00
C ASP A 340 -6.06 -1.64 -22.06
N LEU A 341 -6.54 -1.54 -20.82
CA LEU A 341 -5.98 -0.68 -19.78
C LEU A 341 -5.14 -1.49 -18.78
N TYR A 342 -4.88 -2.76 -19.08
CA TYR A 342 -4.13 -3.70 -18.27
C TYR A 342 -4.72 -3.96 -16.88
N ARG A 343 -6.05 -3.93 -16.80
CA ARG A 343 -6.80 -4.35 -15.61
C ARG A 343 -7.21 -5.80 -15.76
N LEU A 344 -7.09 -6.57 -14.69
CA LEU A 344 -7.46 -7.99 -14.67
C LEU A 344 -8.96 -8.14 -14.95
N VAL A 345 -9.34 -8.78 -16.06
CA VAL A 345 -10.74 -9.06 -16.44
C VAL A 345 -11.14 -10.51 -16.23
N SER A 346 -10.19 -11.45 -16.30
CA SER A 346 -10.41 -12.86 -16.05
C SER A 346 -9.24 -13.47 -15.27
N ALA A 347 -9.55 -14.37 -14.33
CA ALA A 347 -8.56 -15.24 -13.74
C ALA A 347 -9.13 -16.63 -13.49
N GLU A 348 -8.43 -17.65 -13.95
CA GLU A 348 -8.75 -19.05 -13.64
C GLU A 348 -7.63 -19.67 -12.82
N GLY A 349 -7.99 -20.63 -11.97
CA GLY A 349 -7.01 -21.36 -11.19
C GLY A 349 -7.42 -22.80 -10.96
N ASN A 350 -6.45 -23.70 -11.03
CA ASN A 350 -6.61 -25.10 -10.67
C ASN A 350 -5.52 -25.48 -9.66
N TYR A 351 -5.88 -26.24 -8.64
CA TYR A 351 -4.94 -26.79 -7.66
C TYR A 351 -5.26 -28.27 -7.43
N THR A 352 -4.21 -29.08 -7.35
CA THR A 352 -4.28 -30.49 -6.97
C THR A 352 -3.35 -30.73 -5.79
N GLY A 353 -3.94 -30.99 -4.63
CA GLY A 353 -3.26 -31.47 -3.43
C GLY A 353 -3.44 -32.97 -3.23
N SER A 354 -2.89 -33.47 -2.14
CA SER A 354 -2.91 -34.89 -1.77
C SER A 354 -4.31 -35.41 -1.40
N ASN A 355 -5.13 -34.56 -0.77
CA ASN A 355 -6.48 -34.92 -0.31
C ASN A 355 -7.61 -34.22 -1.09
N GLU A 356 -7.29 -33.16 -1.83
CA GLU A 356 -8.30 -32.29 -2.42
C GLU A 356 -7.82 -31.62 -3.70
N LYS A 357 -8.79 -31.28 -4.56
CA LYS A 357 -8.62 -30.49 -5.76
C LYS A 357 -9.51 -29.27 -5.67
N HIS A 358 -9.03 -28.17 -6.20
CA HIS A 358 -9.74 -26.90 -6.23
C HIS A 358 -9.69 -26.32 -7.63
N ARG A 359 -10.77 -25.67 -8.04
CA ARG A 359 -10.76 -24.82 -9.22
C ARG A 359 -11.56 -23.56 -8.96
N TYR A 360 -11.14 -22.44 -9.53
CA TYR A 360 -11.91 -21.21 -9.49
C TYR A 360 -11.88 -20.50 -10.84
N ASN A 361 -12.93 -19.72 -11.09
CA ASN A 361 -13.02 -18.73 -12.16
C ASN A 361 -13.41 -17.39 -11.54
N LEU A 362 -12.80 -16.31 -12.01
CA LEU A 362 -13.08 -14.93 -11.62
C LEU A 362 -13.26 -14.09 -12.87
N GLU A 363 -14.35 -13.34 -12.95
CA GLU A 363 -14.64 -12.34 -13.98
C GLU A 363 -14.79 -10.96 -13.33
N MET A 364 -14.20 -9.96 -13.95
CA MET A 364 -14.20 -8.57 -13.48
C MET A 364 -14.67 -7.63 -14.59
N GLU A 365 -15.58 -6.74 -14.25
CA GLU A 365 -16.03 -5.66 -15.14
C GLU A 365 -15.68 -4.32 -14.48
N TYR A 366 -15.30 -3.32 -15.28
CA TYR A 366 -14.90 -2.01 -14.80
C TYR A 366 -15.55 -0.90 -15.62
N ASN A 367 -15.72 0.26 -14.99
CA ASN A 367 -16.04 1.48 -15.69
C ASN A 367 -14.79 2.17 -16.27
N THR A 368 -14.96 3.27 -17.00
CA THR A 368 -13.86 3.98 -17.67
C THR A 368 -12.88 4.70 -16.74
N VAL A 369 -13.23 4.90 -15.46
CA VAL A 369 -12.35 5.52 -14.45
C VAL A 369 -11.74 4.51 -13.48
N GLY A 370 -11.90 3.21 -13.73
CA GLY A 370 -11.27 2.13 -12.95
C GLY A 370 -12.10 1.58 -11.80
N GLY A 371 -13.30 2.10 -11.56
CA GLY A 371 -14.22 1.50 -10.59
C GLY A 371 -14.74 0.13 -11.07
N ILE A 372 -14.74 -0.86 -10.20
CA ILE A 372 -15.30 -2.20 -10.46
C ILE A 372 -16.82 -2.05 -10.62
N LEU A 373 -17.41 -2.62 -11.66
CA LEU A 373 -18.86 -2.69 -11.88
C LEU A 373 -19.42 -4.05 -11.45
N ARG A 374 -18.65 -5.12 -11.67
CA ARG A 374 -19.01 -6.47 -11.30
C ARG A 374 -17.79 -7.29 -10.94
N LYS A 375 -17.93 -8.13 -9.93
CA LYS A 375 -16.94 -9.12 -9.52
C LYS A 375 -17.63 -10.45 -9.28
N ASN A 376 -17.49 -11.36 -10.23
CA ASN A 376 -18.12 -12.67 -10.23
C ASN A 376 -17.06 -13.76 -10.04
N GLN A 377 -17.15 -14.52 -8.96
CA GLN A 377 -16.23 -15.62 -8.67
C GLN A 377 -17.00 -16.90 -8.40
N THR A 378 -16.56 -18.00 -9.02
CA THR A 378 -17.00 -19.36 -8.67
C THR A 378 -15.78 -20.15 -8.20
N HIS A 379 -15.89 -20.82 -7.05
CA HIS A 379 -14.86 -21.69 -6.51
C HIS A 379 -15.48 -23.06 -6.19
N GLU A 380 -14.89 -24.12 -6.70
CA GLU A 380 -15.31 -25.50 -6.46
C GLU A 380 -14.18 -26.34 -5.87
N ARG A 381 -14.56 -27.31 -5.04
CA ARG A 381 -13.65 -28.27 -4.41
C ARG A 381 -14.10 -29.70 -4.72
N SER A 382 -13.15 -30.60 -4.95
CA SER A 382 -13.34 -32.06 -5.07
C SER A 382 -12.37 -32.78 -4.13
N GLY A 383 -12.73 -33.98 -3.65
CA GLY A 383 -11.93 -34.76 -2.68
C GLY A 383 -12.71 -35.27 -1.45
N GLY A 384 -14.02 -35.03 -1.38
CA GLY A 384 -14.93 -35.67 -0.41
C GLY A 384 -15.45 -37.03 -0.88
N GLU A 385 -16.35 -37.63 -0.11
CA GLU A 385 -17.00 -38.91 -0.46
C GLU A 385 -17.68 -38.81 -1.84
N GLY A 386 -17.21 -39.60 -2.81
CA GLY A 386 -17.70 -39.60 -4.19
C GLY A 386 -16.95 -38.70 -5.19
N ASN A 387 -15.91 -37.94 -4.78
CA ASN A 387 -15.06 -37.13 -5.68
C ASN A 387 -15.79 -36.11 -6.58
N ASN A 388 -17.01 -35.72 -6.23
CA ASN A 388 -17.78 -34.71 -6.96
C ASN A 388 -17.24 -33.30 -6.71
N TRP A 389 -17.39 -32.42 -7.70
CA TRP A 389 -17.12 -30.99 -7.53
C TRP A 389 -18.26 -30.33 -6.77
N VAL A 390 -17.92 -29.59 -5.71
CA VAL A 390 -18.88 -28.90 -4.86
C VAL A 390 -18.51 -27.43 -4.78
N THR A 391 -19.46 -26.55 -5.11
CA THR A 391 -19.32 -25.10 -5.01
C THR A 391 -19.15 -24.64 -3.57
N GLN A 392 -18.12 -23.84 -3.33
CA GLN A 392 -17.76 -23.29 -2.04
C GLN A 392 -18.45 -21.93 -1.84
N LYS A 393 -19.58 -21.93 -1.13
CA LYS A 393 -20.43 -20.73 -0.93
C LYS A 393 -19.67 -19.52 -0.36
N ARG A 394 -18.73 -19.72 0.57
CA ARG A 394 -17.99 -18.61 1.22
C ARG A 394 -17.09 -17.84 0.26
N THR A 395 -16.71 -18.47 -0.85
CA THR A 395 -15.73 -17.97 -1.82
C THR A 395 -16.29 -17.95 -3.23
N SER A 396 -17.60 -18.14 -3.38
CA SER A 396 -18.31 -18.00 -4.66
C SER A 396 -19.37 -16.94 -4.47
N TYR A 397 -19.35 -15.92 -5.31
CA TYR A 397 -20.17 -14.72 -5.17
C TYR A 397 -20.30 -14.02 -6.52
N ASP A 398 -21.38 -13.29 -6.70
CA ASP A 398 -21.58 -12.38 -7.82
C ASP A 398 -21.92 -11.01 -7.24
N MET A 399 -20.93 -10.11 -7.23
CA MET A 399 -21.05 -8.81 -6.60
C MET A 399 -21.15 -7.73 -7.67
N THR A 400 -22.32 -7.10 -7.79
CA THR A 400 -22.52 -5.86 -8.53
C THR A 400 -22.13 -4.67 -7.66
N TYR A 401 -21.52 -3.67 -8.27
CA TYR A 401 -21.07 -2.43 -7.63
C TYR A 401 -21.85 -1.26 -8.20
N GLU A 402 -22.45 -0.46 -7.32
CA GLU A 402 -23.18 0.75 -7.70
C GLU A 402 -22.50 1.99 -7.12
N TYR A 403 -22.53 3.09 -7.87
CA TYR A 403 -21.85 4.35 -7.54
C TYR A 403 -22.86 5.49 -7.41
N GLY A 404 -22.65 6.35 -6.42
CA GLY A 404 -23.48 7.52 -6.16
C GLY A 404 -23.12 8.72 -7.05
N LYS A 405 -23.85 9.83 -6.87
CA LYS A 405 -23.49 11.13 -7.46
C LYS A 405 -22.49 11.88 -6.59
N GLU A 406 -22.69 11.84 -5.28
CA GLU A 406 -21.72 12.33 -4.30
C GLU A 406 -20.61 11.28 -4.21
N GLN A 407 -19.35 11.73 -4.26
CA GLN A 407 -18.17 10.87 -4.26
C GLN A 407 -18.28 9.79 -5.36
N PRO A 408 -18.30 10.21 -6.64
CA PRO A 408 -18.68 9.38 -7.79
C PRO A 408 -17.77 8.17 -8.04
N ASN A 409 -16.60 8.09 -7.39
CA ASN A 409 -15.69 6.95 -7.47
C ASN A 409 -15.75 6.04 -6.23
N ALA A 410 -16.59 6.37 -5.25
CA ALA A 410 -16.86 5.55 -4.07
C ALA A 410 -18.12 4.68 -4.29
N PRO A 411 -18.03 3.34 -4.20
CA PRO A 411 -19.20 2.49 -4.36
C PRO A 411 -20.17 2.65 -3.17
N VAL A 412 -21.43 2.96 -3.45
CA VAL A 412 -22.49 3.11 -2.43
C VAL A 412 -23.21 1.80 -2.14
N HIS A 413 -23.09 0.82 -3.02
CA HIS A 413 -23.67 -0.51 -2.84
C HIS A 413 -22.79 -1.59 -3.49
N ILE A 414 -22.57 -2.69 -2.79
CA ILE A 414 -21.85 -3.86 -3.29
C ILE A 414 -22.57 -5.13 -2.86
N GLY A 415 -23.16 -5.84 -3.83
CA GLY A 415 -23.87 -7.10 -3.57
C GLY A 415 -25.10 -6.93 -2.68
N ASP A 416 -24.97 -7.20 -1.38
CA ASP A 416 -26.04 -7.13 -0.37
C ASP A 416 -25.73 -6.12 0.76
N LYS A 417 -24.84 -5.16 0.47
CA LYS A 417 -24.34 -4.17 1.43
C LYS A 417 -24.39 -2.77 0.86
N SER A 418 -24.95 -1.87 1.65
CA SER A 418 -24.93 -0.42 1.43
C SER A 418 -23.77 0.23 2.19
N TYR A 419 -22.99 1.10 1.54
CA TYR A 419 -21.78 1.73 2.07
C TYR A 419 -21.97 3.23 2.29
N GLN A 420 -21.27 3.79 3.28
CA GLN A 420 -21.33 5.21 3.64
C GLN A 420 -19.94 5.79 3.84
N TYR A 421 -19.83 7.09 3.61
CA TYR A 421 -18.56 7.82 3.62
C TYR A 421 -18.72 9.16 4.35
N ASP A 422 -17.64 9.71 4.88
CA ASP A 422 -17.59 11.07 5.42
C ASP A 422 -17.21 12.09 4.33
N LEU A 423 -17.16 13.39 4.66
CA LEU A 423 -16.85 14.44 3.69
C LEU A 423 -15.41 14.38 3.16
N ASN A 424 -14.51 13.71 3.88
CA ASN A 424 -13.13 13.49 3.46
C ASN A 424 -12.99 12.27 2.52
N GLY A 425 -14.07 11.52 2.25
CA GLY A 425 -14.03 10.32 1.41
C GLY A 425 -13.68 9.04 2.16
N ASN A 426 -13.63 9.07 3.50
CA ASN A 426 -13.34 7.90 4.29
C ASN A 426 -14.58 7.03 4.43
N LEU A 427 -14.44 5.71 4.25
CA LEU A 427 -15.52 4.77 4.48
C LEU A 427 -15.92 4.76 5.96
N THR A 428 -17.11 5.24 6.30
CA THR A 428 -17.64 5.26 7.68
C THR A 428 -18.35 3.97 8.06
N GLY A 429 -18.69 3.12 7.10
CA GLY A 429 -19.29 1.84 7.39
C GLY A 429 -20.05 1.19 6.25
N TRP A 430 -20.64 0.03 6.55
CA TRP A 430 -21.62 -0.62 5.69
C TRP A 430 -22.73 -1.27 6.51
N THR A 431 -23.91 -1.41 5.89
CA THR A 431 -25.05 -2.15 6.45
C THR A 431 -25.48 -3.21 5.45
N HIS A 432 -25.67 -4.44 5.91
CA HIS A 432 -26.19 -5.53 5.09
C HIS A 432 -27.71 -5.40 4.97
N ASP A 433 -28.19 -5.40 3.73
CA ASP A 433 -29.55 -5.01 3.37
C ASP A 433 -30.65 -5.90 3.99
N VAL A 434 -30.34 -7.19 4.24
CA VAL A 434 -31.30 -8.16 4.77
C VAL A 434 -31.08 -8.42 6.26
N SER A 435 -29.84 -8.71 6.66
CA SER A 435 -29.56 -9.11 8.04
C SER A 435 -29.48 -7.94 9.01
N GLY A 436 -29.34 -6.71 8.51
CA GLY A 436 -29.10 -5.51 9.34
C GLY A 436 -27.75 -5.51 10.05
N GLN A 437 -26.88 -6.50 9.78
CA GLN A 437 -25.51 -6.50 10.27
C GLN A 437 -24.79 -5.28 9.75
N ARG A 438 -23.97 -4.65 10.60
CA ARG A 438 -23.30 -3.41 10.24
C ARG A 438 -21.88 -3.37 10.75
N ARG A 439 -21.06 -2.64 10.00
CA ARG A 439 -19.75 -2.15 10.41
C ARG A 439 -19.79 -0.63 10.49
N ASN A 440 -19.30 -0.08 11.59
CA ASN A 440 -19.02 1.36 11.69
C ASN A 440 -17.51 1.57 11.82
N ILE A 441 -16.99 2.65 11.23
CA ILE A 441 -15.58 3.01 11.21
C ILE A 441 -15.47 4.48 11.61
N VAL A 442 -14.65 4.76 12.62
CA VAL A 442 -14.35 6.14 13.06
C VAL A 442 -12.94 6.48 12.63
N TRP A 443 -12.79 7.68 12.08
CA TRP A 443 -11.54 8.23 11.57
C TRP A 443 -11.08 9.40 12.46
N ASP A 444 -9.81 9.75 12.37
CA ASP A 444 -9.27 11.02 12.88
C ASP A 444 -9.07 12.04 11.76
N GLU A 445 -8.57 13.22 12.12
CA GLU A 445 -8.34 14.37 11.23
C GLU A 445 -7.35 14.08 10.10
N GLU A 446 -6.48 13.08 10.29
CA GLU A 446 -5.47 12.62 9.31
C GLU A 446 -5.97 11.43 8.47
N ASN A 447 -7.28 11.14 8.52
CA ASN A 447 -7.91 10.02 7.82
C ASN A 447 -7.29 8.67 8.23
N ARG A 448 -6.95 8.50 9.52
CA ARG A 448 -6.51 7.22 10.09
C ARG A 448 -7.66 6.57 10.87
N ILE A 449 -7.83 5.26 10.72
CA ILE A 449 -8.90 4.53 11.41
C ILE A 449 -8.61 4.51 12.90
N ARG A 450 -9.42 5.16 13.74
CA ARG A 450 -9.32 5.07 15.20
C ARG A 450 -10.05 3.87 15.75
N SER A 451 -11.22 3.55 15.20
CA SER A 451 -11.95 2.36 15.61
C SER A 451 -12.77 1.71 14.50
N ILE A 452 -12.98 0.41 14.65
CA ILE A 452 -13.94 -0.37 13.85
C ILE A 452 -14.86 -1.09 14.81
N MET A 453 -16.17 -0.92 14.62
CA MET A 453 -17.20 -1.61 15.36
C MET A 453 -17.92 -2.61 14.44
N ASP A 454 -17.83 -3.89 14.77
CA ASP A 454 -18.49 -4.99 14.07
C ASP A 454 -19.49 -5.67 15.01
N ASN A 455 -20.79 -5.43 14.82
CA ASN A 455 -21.86 -6.11 15.57
C ASN A 455 -21.63 -6.21 17.11
N GLY A 456 -21.06 -5.16 17.74
CA GLY A 456 -20.81 -5.09 19.19
C GLY A 456 -19.37 -5.38 19.64
N ALA A 457 -18.51 -5.88 18.75
CA ALA A 457 -17.07 -5.95 18.98
C ALA A 457 -16.41 -4.66 18.48
N ILE A 458 -15.56 -4.05 19.30
CA ILE A 458 -14.85 -2.82 18.95
C ILE A 458 -13.36 -3.12 18.88
N HIS A 459 -12.74 -2.68 17.79
CA HIS A 459 -11.29 -2.64 17.62
C HIS A 459 -10.82 -1.19 17.65
N HIS A 460 -9.79 -0.90 18.42
CA HIS A 460 -9.19 0.44 18.53
C HIS A 460 -7.77 0.44 18.00
N TYR A 461 -7.34 1.56 17.44
CA TYR A 461 -6.02 1.71 16.85
C TYR A 461 -5.40 3.05 17.28
N VAL A 462 -4.11 3.01 17.61
CA VAL A 462 -3.32 4.20 17.93
C VAL A 462 -2.11 4.24 17.00
N TYR A 463 -1.81 5.44 16.50
CA TYR A 463 -0.73 5.68 15.54
C TYR A 463 0.31 6.60 16.17
N ASP A 464 1.55 6.45 15.72
CA ASP A 464 2.59 7.42 16.01
C ASP A 464 2.51 8.65 15.09
N ALA A 465 3.41 9.61 15.29
CA ALA A 465 3.48 10.82 14.48
C ALA A 465 3.71 10.59 12.98
N SER A 466 4.28 9.44 12.59
CA SER A 466 4.50 9.08 11.18
C SER A 466 3.26 8.48 10.51
N GLY A 467 2.20 8.21 11.28
CA GLY A 467 1.02 7.47 10.83
C GLY A 467 1.20 5.94 10.89
N THR A 468 2.25 5.44 11.54
CA THR A 468 2.45 4.01 11.75
C THR A 468 1.59 3.53 12.92
N ARG A 469 0.83 2.44 12.73
CA ARG A 469 0.02 1.88 13.81
C ARG A 469 0.92 1.22 14.86
N VAL A 470 0.87 1.73 16.09
CA VAL A 470 1.63 1.20 17.24
C VAL A 470 0.78 0.25 18.09
N LEU A 471 -0.51 0.53 18.24
CA LEU A 471 -1.41 -0.29 19.06
C LEU A 471 -2.64 -0.77 18.30
N LYS A 472 -3.08 -1.97 18.66
CA LYS A 472 -4.39 -2.51 18.30
C LYS A 472 -5.05 -3.13 19.53
N GLY A 473 -6.18 -2.57 19.96
CA GLY A 473 -6.99 -3.10 21.06
C GLY A 473 -8.27 -3.78 20.59
N LYS A 474 -8.85 -4.63 21.44
CA LYS A 474 -10.21 -5.16 21.28
C LYS A 474 -11.00 -4.98 22.58
N SER A 475 -12.21 -4.46 22.49
CA SER A 475 -13.16 -4.38 23.61
C SER A 475 -14.55 -4.89 23.20
N GLN A 476 -15.38 -5.16 24.21
CA GLN A 476 -16.80 -5.48 24.05
C GLN A 476 -17.62 -4.25 24.47
N GLY A 477 -18.53 -3.77 23.62
CA GLY A 477 -19.24 -2.52 23.89
C GLY A 477 -20.36 -2.20 22.89
N GLN A 478 -21.33 -1.38 23.32
CA GLN A 478 -22.51 -1.04 22.52
C GLN A 478 -22.38 0.24 21.69
N ALA A 479 -21.32 1.05 21.89
CA ALA A 479 -21.08 2.27 21.10
C ALA A 479 -19.63 2.76 21.21
N VAL A 480 -19.16 3.47 20.17
CA VAL A 480 -18.00 4.38 20.18
C VAL A 480 -18.52 5.76 19.80
N TYR A 481 -18.19 6.78 20.58
CA TYR A 481 -18.55 8.16 20.28
C TYR A 481 -17.47 8.83 19.43
N LYS A 482 -17.79 9.99 18.84
CA LYS A 482 -16.90 10.77 17.95
C LYS A 482 -15.56 11.16 18.60
N ASP A 483 -15.47 11.09 19.92
CA ASP A 483 -14.31 11.37 20.78
C ASP A 483 -13.51 10.10 21.17
N GLY A 484 -13.86 8.93 20.63
CA GLY A 484 -13.22 7.67 21.00
C GLY A 484 -13.52 7.18 22.42
N SER A 485 -14.40 7.84 23.19
CA SER A 485 -14.70 7.46 24.56
C SER A 485 -15.67 6.27 24.64
N HIS A 486 -15.45 5.39 25.62
CA HIS A 486 -16.27 4.19 25.88
C HIS A 486 -16.92 4.26 27.28
N ARG A 487 -18.16 3.76 27.42
CA ARG A 487 -18.73 3.38 28.72
C ARG A 487 -18.29 1.96 29.10
N SER A 488 -17.23 1.86 29.91
CA SER A 488 -16.68 0.67 30.61
C SER A 488 -17.01 -0.73 30.06
N GLY A 489 -15.99 -1.46 29.62
CA GLY A 489 -16.03 -2.91 29.41
C GLY A 489 -14.62 -3.44 29.30
N SER A 490 -14.26 -4.44 30.12
CA SER A 490 -12.93 -5.05 30.14
C SER A 490 -12.65 -5.74 28.80
N GLY A 491 -11.55 -5.35 28.16
CA GLY A 491 -11.12 -5.91 26.87
C GLY A 491 -9.62 -6.17 26.87
N ASN A 492 -9.22 -7.36 26.40
CA ASN A 492 -7.82 -7.74 26.24
C ASN A 492 -7.29 -7.20 24.90
N MET A 493 -6.16 -6.49 24.94
CA MET A 493 -5.39 -6.14 23.74
C MET A 493 -4.42 -7.28 23.41
N GLU A 494 -4.34 -7.67 22.14
CA GLU A 494 -3.30 -8.58 21.64
C GLU A 494 -2.20 -7.73 21.00
N ASP A 495 -1.01 -7.82 21.59
CA ASP A 495 0.23 -7.22 21.10
C ASP A 495 0.73 -7.99 19.85
N ARG A 496 1.22 -7.26 18.86
CA ARG A 496 1.96 -7.83 17.71
C ARG A 496 3.28 -7.07 17.59
N THR A 497 4.23 -7.44 18.43
CA THR A 497 5.67 -7.21 18.20
C THR A 497 6.26 -8.35 17.40
#